data_AF-A0A1A7R240-F1
#
_entry.id   AF-A0A1A7R240-F1
#
_cell.length_a   1.000
_cell.length_b   1.000
_cell.length_c   1.000
_cell.angle_alpha   90.00
_cell.angle_beta   90.00
_cell.angle_gamma   90.00
#
_symmetry.space_group_name_H-M   'P 1'
#
loop_
_entity.id
_entity.type
_entity.pdbx_description
1 polymer ?
#
loop_
_entity_poly.entity_id
_entity_poly.type
_entity_poly.pdbx_seq_one_letter_code
_entity_poly.pdbx_strand_id
1 'polypeptide(L)'
;MKKAKILVIVSLTICLFAMVLTAFFYVRQKQYATQLDILNKELEHSKLKLDDTNTKLFDALKEISSYVPDSIALKSETINRTKNLELEGLVQNIFSPIKSQRLSSTETLTTKWTEDETLIPYLLDYSKDRFGQESYNMSGIINAIVVLNRMKVELLEQNRDKVSEFINHVERLEDRNQTQGYLETLKNRMN
;
A
#
# COMPACT_ATOMS: atom_id res chain seq x y z
N MET A 1 38.70 84.40 -6.04
CA MET A 1 37.43 84.30 -6.82
C MET A 1 37.31 83.08 -7.74
N LYS A 2 38.36 82.63 -8.48
CA LYS A 2 38.23 81.49 -9.42
C LYS A 2 37.82 80.15 -8.78
N LYS A 3 38.34 79.83 -7.59
CA LYS A 3 38.02 78.57 -6.86
C LYS A 3 36.54 78.47 -6.46
N ALA A 4 35.91 79.57 -6.06
CA ALA A 4 34.50 79.60 -5.66
C ALA A 4 33.56 79.32 -6.85
N LYS A 5 33.88 79.81 -8.05
CA LYS A 5 33.09 79.55 -9.26
C LYS A 5 33.13 78.07 -9.67
N ILE A 6 34.29 77.42 -9.54
CA ILE A 6 34.44 75.99 -9.84
C ILE A 6 33.61 75.15 -8.87
N LEU A 7 33.62 75.48 -7.58
CA LEU A 7 32.85 74.76 -6.56
C LEU A 7 31.32 74.84 -6.84
N VAL A 8 30.83 76.02 -7.23
CA VAL A 8 29.42 76.23 -7.57
C VAL A 8 29.03 75.42 -8.81
N ILE A 9 29.87 75.39 -9.84
CA ILE A 9 29.61 74.61 -11.06
C ILE A 9 29.55 73.12 -10.72
N VAL A 10 30.53 72.58 -9.98
CA VAL A 10 30.55 71.16 -9.59
C VAL A 10 29.31 70.80 -8.76
N SER A 11 28.90 71.66 -7.82
CA SER A 11 27.69 71.44 -7.01
C SER A 11 26.42 71.40 -7.86
N LEU A 12 26.30 72.29 -8.86
CA LEU A 12 25.17 72.31 -9.79
C LEU A 12 25.14 71.06 -10.67
N THR A 13 26.30 70.60 -11.16
CA THR A 13 26.39 69.38 -11.97
C THR A 13 26.00 68.15 -11.17
N ILE A 14 26.43 68.05 -9.91
CA ILE A 14 26.05 66.95 -9.00
C ILE A 14 24.55 66.97 -8.73
N CYS A 15 23.95 68.14 -8.47
CA CYS A 15 22.50 68.27 -8.28
C CYS A 15 21.74 67.85 -9.54
N LEU A 16 22.18 68.28 -10.73
CA LEU A 16 21.54 67.92 -11.99
C LEU A 16 21.60 66.40 -12.23
N PHE A 17 22.77 65.80 -11.98
CA PHE A 17 22.96 64.35 -12.11
C PHE A 17 22.08 63.57 -11.13
N ALA A 18 21.99 64.03 -9.87
CA ALA A 18 21.10 63.43 -8.87
C ALA A 18 19.62 63.48 -9.30
N MET A 19 19.15 64.63 -9.81
CA MET A 19 17.77 64.76 -10.30
C MET A 19 17.48 63.82 -11.47
N VAL A 20 18.41 63.68 -12.43
CA VAL A 20 18.28 62.75 -13.56
C VAL A 20 18.23 61.30 -13.07
N LEU A 21 19.09 60.93 -12.11
CA LEU A 21 19.07 59.61 -11.52
C LEU A 21 17.74 59.31 -10.83
N THR A 22 17.23 60.24 -10.02
CA THR A 22 15.95 60.08 -9.31
C THR A 22 14.79 59.96 -10.30
N ALA A 23 14.76 60.78 -11.36
CA ALA A 23 13.75 60.67 -12.40
C ALA A 23 13.82 59.32 -13.14
N PHE A 24 15.02 58.84 -13.45
CA PHE A 24 15.22 57.53 -14.07
C PHE A 24 14.73 56.38 -13.17
N PHE A 25 15.08 56.40 -11.87
CA PHE A 25 14.61 55.41 -10.90
C PHE A 25 13.09 55.46 -10.73
N TYR A 26 12.49 56.65 -10.71
CA TYR A 26 11.03 56.81 -10.63
C TYR A 26 10.30 56.21 -11.84
N VAL A 27 10.79 56.48 -13.06
CA VAL A 27 10.23 55.88 -14.29
C VAL A 27 10.38 54.36 -14.28
N ARG A 28 11.54 53.84 -13.89
CA ARG A 28 11.77 52.39 -13.75
C ARG A 28 10.86 51.75 -12.72
N GLN A 29 10.70 52.37 -11.55
CA GLN A 29 9.83 51.87 -10.49
C GLN A 29 8.37 51.81 -10.96
N LYS A 30 7.90 52.82 -11.70
CA LYS A 30 6.57 52.82 -12.30
C LYS A 30 6.40 51.72 -13.36
N GLN A 31 7.40 51.48 -14.20
CA GLN A 31 7.39 50.37 -15.17
C GLN A 31 7.29 49.01 -14.48
N TYR A 32 8.06 48.78 -13.41
CA TYR A 32 7.99 47.53 -12.64
C TYR A 32 6.63 47.33 -11.97
N ALA A 33 6.05 48.39 -11.40
CA ALA A 33 4.71 48.32 -10.80
C ALA A 33 3.64 47.91 -11.83
N THR A 34 3.70 48.46 -13.04
CA THR A 34 2.77 48.09 -14.12
C THR A 34 2.97 46.65 -14.58
N GLN A 35 4.21 46.20 -14.74
CA GLN A 35 4.50 44.81 -15.13
C GLN A 35 4.00 43.82 -14.06
N LEU A 36 4.17 44.15 -12.78
CA LEU A 36 3.69 43.31 -11.68
C LEU A 36 2.16 43.23 -11.65
N ASP A 37 1.44 44.32 -11.94
CA ASP A 37 -0.02 44.32 -12.03
C ASP A 37 -0.54 43.45 -13.18
N ILE A 38 0.13 43.49 -14.34
CA ILE A 38 -0.20 42.64 -15.50
C ILE A 38 0.01 41.16 -15.15
N LEU A 39 1.17 40.81 -14.59
CA LEU A 39 1.48 39.45 -14.17
C LEU A 39 0.49 38.91 -13.13
N ASN A 40 0.09 39.74 -12.15
CA ASN A 40 -0.91 39.35 -11.17
C ASN A 40 -2.28 39.08 -11.81
N LYS A 41 -2.70 39.90 -12.78
CA LYS A 41 -3.96 39.67 -13.50
C LYS A 41 -3.92 38.39 -14.34
N GLU A 42 -2.81 38.12 -15.02
CA GLU A 42 -2.62 36.89 -15.79
C GLU A 42 -2.60 35.65 -14.90
N LEU A 43 -1.98 35.74 -13.72
CA LEU A 43 -1.96 34.68 -12.73
C LEU A 43 -3.37 34.37 -12.21
N GLU A 44 -4.14 35.39 -11.83
CA GLU A 44 -5.51 35.21 -11.35
C GLU A 44 -6.43 34.64 -12.45
N HIS A 45 -6.29 35.10 -13.69
CA HIS A 45 -7.02 34.53 -14.82
C HIS A 45 -6.66 33.05 -15.06
N SER A 46 -5.38 32.71 -14.92
CA SER A 46 -4.90 31.33 -15.07
C SER A 46 -5.41 30.41 -13.96
N LYS A 47 -5.48 30.89 -12.71
CA LYS A 47 -6.06 30.14 -11.58
C LYS A 47 -7.54 29.84 -11.83
N LEU A 48 -8.32 30.83 -12.23
CA LEU A 48 -9.74 30.65 -12.58
C LEU A 48 -9.94 29.60 -13.67
N LYS A 49 -9.09 29.61 -14.71
CA LYS A 49 -9.15 28.63 -15.79
C LYS A 49 -8.79 27.22 -15.30
N LEU A 50 -7.83 27.10 -14.39
CA LEU A 50 -7.46 25.83 -13.77
C LEU A 50 -8.60 25.25 -12.93
N ASP A 51 -9.28 26.09 -12.14
CA ASP A 51 -10.41 25.68 -11.32
C ASP A 51 -11.61 25.21 -12.16
N ASP A 52 -11.92 25.93 -13.25
CA ASP A 52 -12.95 25.51 -14.22
C ASP A 52 -12.58 24.18 -14.90
N THR A 53 -11.30 24.00 -15.27
CA THR A 53 -10.82 22.75 -15.86
C THR A 53 -10.88 21.59 -14.88
N ASN A 54 -10.49 21.82 -13.61
CA ASN A 54 -10.58 20.82 -12.55
C ASN A 54 -12.03 20.43 -12.28
N THR A 55 -12.94 21.40 -12.23
CA THR A 55 -14.38 21.14 -12.04
C THR A 55 -14.92 20.26 -13.17
N LYS A 56 -14.63 20.60 -14.43
CA LYS A 56 -15.02 19.79 -15.59
C LYS A 56 -14.41 18.39 -15.58
N LEU A 57 -13.15 18.26 -15.13
CA LEU A 57 -12.49 16.96 -14.99
C LEU A 57 -13.20 16.12 -13.91
N PHE A 58 -13.51 16.71 -12.76
CA PHE A 58 -14.24 16.02 -11.68
C PHE A 58 -15.65 15.60 -12.11
N ASP A 59 -16.37 16.45 -12.83
CA ASP A 59 -17.70 16.12 -13.36
C ASP A 59 -17.61 15.00 -14.41
N ALA A 60 -16.63 15.07 -15.32
CA ALA A 60 -16.39 14.00 -16.30
C ALA A 60 -15.97 12.68 -15.64
N LEU A 61 -15.15 12.74 -14.59
CA LEU A 61 -14.76 11.56 -13.80
C LEU A 61 -15.96 10.96 -13.05
N LYS A 62 -16.87 11.79 -12.55
CA LYS A 62 -18.10 11.35 -11.89
C LYS A 62 -19.10 10.76 -12.87
N GLU A 63 -19.18 11.30 -14.08
CA GLU A 63 -19.95 10.73 -15.18
C GLU A 63 -19.34 9.38 -15.59
N ILE A 64 -18.02 9.31 -15.81
CA ILE A 64 -17.33 8.05 -16.10
C ILE A 64 -17.55 7.03 -14.98
N SER A 65 -17.45 7.41 -13.70
CA SER A 65 -17.69 6.48 -12.59
C SER A 65 -19.14 5.97 -12.52
N SER A 66 -20.11 6.78 -12.96
CA SER A 66 -21.50 6.35 -13.13
C SER A 66 -21.70 5.41 -14.34
N TYR A 67 -20.76 5.42 -15.29
CA TYR A 67 -20.69 4.53 -16.45
C TYR A 67 -19.67 3.38 -16.28
N VAL A 68 -18.91 3.32 -15.18
CA VAL A 68 -18.09 2.16 -14.85
C VAL A 68 -19.08 1.03 -14.56
N PRO A 69 -19.20 0.02 -15.45
CA PRO A 69 -20.31 -0.88 -15.37
C PRO A 69 -20.14 -1.77 -14.14
N ASP A 70 -21.26 -2.11 -13.48
CA ASP A 70 -21.39 -3.15 -12.45
C ASP A 70 -20.54 -4.40 -12.74
N SER A 71 -20.27 -4.68 -14.01
CA SER A 71 -19.32 -5.67 -14.50
C SER A 71 -17.90 -5.66 -13.87
N ILE A 72 -17.33 -4.53 -13.41
CA ILE A 72 -15.99 -4.52 -12.79
C ILE A 72 -16.08 -4.92 -11.31
N ALA A 73 -17.09 -4.41 -10.58
CA ALA A 73 -17.38 -4.85 -9.21
C ALA A 73 -17.80 -6.33 -9.17
N LEU A 74 -18.61 -6.77 -10.14
CA LEU A 74 -18.99 -8.18 -10.31
C LEU A 74 -17.76 -9.05 -10.63
N LYS A 75 -16.81 -8.55 -11.43
CA LYS A 75 -15.55 -9.26 -11.75
C LYS A 75 -14.64 -9.37 -10.52
N SER A 76 -14.47 -8.31 -9.73
CA SER A 76 -13.64 -8.37 -8.53
C SER A 76 -14.26 -9.30 -7.47
N GLU A 77 -15.57 -9.26 -7.29
CA GLU A 77 -16.30 -10.18 -6.41
C GLU A 77 -16.19 -11.63 -6.90
N THR A 78 -16.34 -11.87 -8.21
CA THR A 78 -16.19 -13.21 -8.81
C THR A 78 -14.76 -13.74 -8.66
N ILE A 79 -13.74 -12.89 -8.84
CA ILE A 79 -12.34 -13.26 -8.65
C ILE A 79 -12.08 -13.61 -7.19
N ASN A 80 -12.54 -12.79 -6.24
CA ASN A 80 -12.38 -13.05 -4.81
C ASN A 80 -13.10 -14.33 -4.39
N ARG A 81 -14.30 -14.57 -4.91
CA ARG A 81 -15.06 -15.81 -4.65
C ARG A 81 -14.35 -17.04 -5.19
N THR A 82 -13.81 -16.96 -6.41
CA THR A 82 -13.07 -18.06 -7.03
C THR A 82 -11.80 -18.37 -6.25
N LYS A 83 -11.07 -17.33 -5.84
CA LYS A 83 -9.88 -17.44 -4.98
C LYS A 83 -10.22 -18.13 -3.66
N ASN A 84 -11.29 -17.70 -2.98
CA ASN A 84 -11.71 -18.33 -1.72
C ASN A 84 -12.07 -19.81 -1.92
N LEU A 85 -12.85 -20.15 -2.95
CA LEU A 85 -13.20 -21.54 -3.24
C LEU A 85 -11.97 -22.41 -3.55
N GLU A 86 -10.96 -21.86 -4.23
CA GLU A 86 -9.69 -22.55 -4.48
C GLU A 86 -8.94 -22.82 -3.16
N LEU A 87 -8.81 -21.80 -2.31
CA LEU A 87 -8.20 -21.94 -0.98
C LEU A 87 -8.91 -23.00 -0.15
N GLU A 88 -10.24 -22.94 -0.11
CA GLU A 88 -11.09 -23.90 0.61
C GLU A 88 -10.81 -25.33 0.14
N GLY A 89 -10.82 -25.56 -1.18
CA GLY A 89 -10.55 -26.86 -1.77
C GLY A 89 -9.14 -27.37 -1.49
N LEU A 90 -8.13 -26.51 -1.57
CA LEU A 90 -6.74 -26.87 -1.27
C LEU A 90 -6.55 -27.27 0.20
N VAL A 91 -7.10 -26.49 1.13
CA VAL A 91 -7.02 -26.79 2.56
C VAL A 91 -7.79 -28.08 2.89
N GLN A 92 -8.98 -28.28 2.33
CA GLN A 92 -9.70 -29.55 2.48
C GLN A 92 -8.87 -30.74 1.98
N ASN A 93 -8.22 -30.58 0.83
CA ASN A 93 -7.41 -31.63 0.22
C ASN A 93 -6.13 -31.97 1.00
N ILE A 94 -5.58 -31.06 1.81
CA ILE A 94 -4.50 -31.38 2.75
C ILE A 94 -4.92 -32.51 3.70
N PHE A 95 -6.19 -32.58 4.07
CA PHE A 95 -6.74 -33.61 4.96
C PHE A 95 -7.45 -34.75 4.19
N SER A 96 -7.30 -34.81 2.86
CA SER A 96 -7.87 -35.89 2.05
C SER A 96 -7.29 -37.25 2.44
N PRO A 97 -8.08 -38.35 2.37
CA PRO A 97 -7.53 -39.70 2.48
C PRO A 97 -6.55 -40.04 1.35
N ILE A 98 -6.62 -39.33 0.21
CA ILE A 98 -5.80 -39.59 -0.98
C ILE A 98 -4.45 -38.86 -0.87
N LYS A 99 -3.35 -39.63 -0.81
CA LYS A 99 -1.98 -39.11 -0.65
C LYS A 99 -1.59 -38.08 -1.72
N SER A 100 -1.89 -38.34 -2.98
CA SER A 100 -1.53 -37.43 -4.09
C SER A 100 -2.21 -36.07 -3.97
N GLN A 101 -3.49 -36.03 -3.57
CA GLN A 101 -4.22 -34.79 -3.33
C GLN A 101 -3.61 -33.98 -2.18
N ARG A 102 -3.27 -34.67 -1.08
CA ARG A 102 -2.62 -34.03 0.07
C ARG A 102 -1.31 -33.36 -0.33
N LEU A 103 -0.43 -34.10 -1.01
CA LEU A 103 0.87 -33.60 -1.41
C LEU A 103 0.77 -32.45 -2.42
N SER A 104 -0.05 -32.62 -3.46
CA SER A 104 -0.24 -31.58 -4.49
C SER A 104 -0.83 -30.29 -3.90
N SER A 105 -1.76 -30.40 -2.95
CA SER A 105 -2.37 -29.22 -2.31
C SER A 105 -1.41 -28.54 -1.33
N THR A 106 -0.63 -29.33 -0.58
CA THR A 106 0.43 -28.80 0.29
C THR A 106 1.47 -28.04 -0.54
N GLU A 107 1.92 -28.61 -1.65
CA GLU A 107 2.86 -27.96 -2.58
C GLU A 107 2.27 -26.65 -3.12
N THR A 108 1.02 -26.66 -3.57
CA THR A 108 0.35 -25.46 -4.09
C THR A 108 0.26 -24.36 -3.02
N LEU A 109 -0.12 -24.72 -1.79
CA LEU A 109 -0.26 -23.77 -0.68
C LEU A 109 1.12 -23.21 -0.25
N THR A 110 2.14 -24.05 -0.17
CA THR A 110 3.51 -23.64 0.17
C THR A 110 4.23 -22.83 -0.91
N THR A 111 3.71 -22.78 -2.14
CA THR A 111 4.33 -22.07 -3.27
C THR A 111 3.58 -20.81 -3.67
N LYS A 112 2.24 -20.82 -3.63
CA LYS A 112 1.40 -19.71 -4.14
C LYS A 112 0.69 -18.90 -3.07
N TRP A 113 0.54 -19.43 -1.85
CA TRP A 113 -0.34 -18.85 -0.83
C TRP A 113 0.40 -18.43 0.44
N THR A 114 1.73 -18.44 0.45
CA THR A 114 2.58 -18.15 1.61
C THR A 114 2.47 -16.72 2.13
N GLU A 115 1.93 -15.82 1.32
CA GLU A 115 1.70 -14.40 1.64
C GLU A 115 0.23 -14.08 1.88
N ASP A 116 -0.68 -15.06 1.75
CA ASP A 116 -2.10 -14.83 1.91
C ASP A 116 -2.50 -14.80 3.40
N GLU A 117 -3.05 -13.67 3.85
CA GLU A 117 -3.44 -13.43 5.24
C GLU A 117 -4.59 -14.34 5.71
N THR A 118 -5.39 -14.87 4.77
CA THR A 118 -6.56 -15.70 5.09
C THR A 118 -6.22 -17.18 5.22
N LEU A 119 -5.07 -17.62 4.72
CA LEU A 119 -4.68 -19.03 4.73
C LEU A 119 -4.49 -19.57 6.16
N ILE A 120 -3.73 -18.88 7.02
CA ILE A 120 -3.47 -19.36 8.39
C ILE A 120 -4.78 -19.55 9.17
N PRO A 121 -5.66 -18.55 9.32
CA PRO A 121 -6.88 -18.73 10.09
C PRO A 121 -7.75 -19.85 9.51
N TYR A 122 -7.91 -19.91 8.17
CA TYR A 122 -8.73 -20.94 7.54
C TYR A 122 -8.17 -22.36 7.73
N LEU A 123 -6.85 -22.54 7.53
CA LEU A 123 -6.17 -23.81 7.72
C LEU A 123 -6.32 -24.30 9.17
N LEU A 124 -6.13 -23.42 10.15
CA LEU A 124 -6.19 -23.75 11.56
C LEU A 124 -7.62 -24.07 12.01
N ASP A 125 -8.60 -23.26 11.60
CA ASP A 125 -10.01 -23.48 11.92
C ASP A 125 -10.47 -24.83 11.33
N TYR A 126 -10.12 -25.13 10.08
CA TYR A 126 -10.44 -26.42 9.46
C TYR A 126 -9.72 -27.60 10.14
N SER A 127 -8.48 -27.40 10.62
CA SER A 127 -7.74 -28.44 11.34
C SER A 127 -8.41 -28.81 12.66
N LYS A 128 -9.01 -27.83 13.36
CA LYS A 128 -9.69 -28.06 14.65
C LYS A 128 -10.83 -29.07 14.54
N ASP A 129 -11.63 -28.96 13.49
CA ASP A 129 -12.75 -29.88 13.21
C ASP A 129 -12.28 -31.31 12.93
N ARG A 130 -11.00 -31.50 12.58
CA ARG A 130 -10.42 -32.81 12.27
C ARG A 130 -9.78 -33.50 13.45
N PHE A 131 -9.43 -32.78 14.52
CA PHE A 131 -8.84 -33.39 15.70
C PHE A 131 -9.84 -34.24 16.52
N GLY A 132 -11.13 -33.96 16.44
CA GLY A 132 -12.18 -34.68 17.19
C GLY A 132 -12.72 -35.95 16.53
N GLN A 133 -12.15 -36.38 15.39
CA GLN A 133 -12.63 -37.56 14.65
C GLN A 133 -11.84 -38.81 15.04
N GLU A 134 -12.52 -39.94 15.21
CA GLU A 134 -11.96 -41.23 15.69
C GLU A 134 -10.75 -41.76 14.88
N SER A 135 -10.53 -41.21 13.68
CA SER A 135 -9.35 -41.46 12.86
C SER A 135 -8.81 -40.14 12.28
N TYR A 136 -8.33 -39.23 13.13
CA TYR A 136 -7.79 -37.96 12.66
C TYR A 136 -6.62 -38.19 11.68
N ASN A 137 -6.62 -37.47 10.56
CA ASN A 137 -5.65 -37.68 9.47
C ASN A 137 -4.29 -37.09 9.84
N MET A 138 -3.44 -37.88 10.53
CA MET A 138 -2.12 -37.43 10.97
C MET A 138 -1.24 -36.90 9.82
N SER A 139 -1.33 -37.52 8.63
CA SER A 139 -0.63 -37.00 7.45
C SER A 139 -1.11 -35.59 7.07
N GLY A 140 -2.40 -35.31 7.22
CA GLY A 140 -2.96 -33.98 7.00
C GLY A 140 -2.47 -32.97 8.04
N ILE A 141 -2.38 -33.36 9.32
CA ILE A 141 -1.81 -32.52 10.38
C ILE A 141 -0.34 -32.18 10.07
N ILE A 142 0.47 -33.17 9.70
CA ILE A 142 1.88 -32.96 9.29
C ILE A 142 1.96 -31.95 8.14
N ASN A 143 1.13 -32.12 7.12
CA ASN A 143 1.09 -31.21 5.98
C ASN A 143 0.65 -29.79 6.35
N ALA A 144 -0.31 -29.64 7.27
CA ALA A 144 -0.70 -28.33 7.79
C ALA A 144 0.49 -27.66 8.51
N ILE A 145 1.24 -28.39 9.32
CA ILE A 145 2.47 -27.88 9.96
C ILE A 145 3.51 -27.49 8.90
N VAL A 146 3.65 -28.26 7.82
CA VAL A 146 4.55 -27.92 6.70
C VAL A 146 4.11 -26.62 6.02
N VAL A 147 2.81 -26.40 5.80
CA VAL A 147 2.30 -25.14 5.26
C VAL A 147 2.65 -23.97 6.19
N LEU A 148 2.37 -24.10 7.50
CA LEU A 148 2.70 -23.07 8.49
C LEU A 148 4.21 -22.77 8.53
N ASN A 149 5.06 -23.78 8.40
CA ASN A 149 6.51 -23.63 8.31
C ASN A 149 7.00 -22.89 7.05
N ARG A 150 6.13 -22.64 6.07
CA ARG A 150 6.45 -21.86 4.86
C ARG A 150 5.79 -20.49 4.83
N MET A 151 4.84 -20.21 5.73
CA MET A 151 4.21 -18.89 5.83
C MET A 151 5.22 -17.82 6.25
N LYS A 152 5.01 -16.57 5.83
CA LYS A 152 5.76 -15.41 6.31
C LYS A 152 5.70 -15.29 7.85
N VAL A 153 6.79 -14.86 8.48
CA VAL A 153 6.89 -14.80 9.94
C VAL A 153 5.90 -13.79 10.50
N GLU A 154 5.73 -12.67 9.81
CA GLU A 154 4.79 -11.60 10.18
C GLU A 154 3.34 -12.12 10.23
N LEU A 155 2.97 -13.02 9.32
CA LEU A 155 1.64 -13.64 9.31
C LEU A 155 1.46 -14.65 10.45
N LEU A 156 2.53 -15.38 10.81
CA LEU A 156 2.53 -16.25 12.00
C LEU A 156 2.39 -15.43 13.28
N GLU A 157 3.05 -14.28 13.37
CA GLU A 157 2.95 -13.37 14.52
C GLU A 157 1.55 -12.76 14.66
N GLN A 158 0.95 -12.32 13.55
CA GLN A 158 -0.43 -11.81 13.55
C GLN A 158 -1.44 -12.87 14.02
N ASN A 159 -1.15 -14.16 13.79
CA ASN A 159 -2.00 -15.28 14.16
C ASN A 159 -1.43 -16.10 15.34
N ARG A 160 -0.51 -15.52 16.14
CA ARG A 160 0.28 -16.22 17.15
C ARG A 160 -0.58 -17.09 18.08
N ASP A 161 -1.65 -16.52 18.61
CA ASP A 161 -2.53 -17.23 19.56
C ASP A 161 -3.16 -18.48 18.94
N LYS A 162 -3.68 -18.38 17.70
CA LYS A 162 -4.27 -19.50 16.98
C LYS A 162 -3.21 -20.57 16.67
N VAL A 163 -2.02 -20.16 16.24
CA VAL A 163 -0.94 -21.10 15.91
C VAL A 163 -0.43 -21.80 17.18
N SER A 164 -0.27 -21.07 18.29
CA SER A 164 0.07 -21.64 19.60
C SER A 164 -0.98 -22.62 20.11
N GLU A 165 -2.27 -22.30 19.98
CA GLU A 165 -3.37 -23.21 20.32
C GLU A 165 -3.30 -24.51 19.49
N PHE A 166 -3.07 -24.38 18.19
CA PHE A 166 -2.89 -25.53 17.30
C PHE A 166 -1.68 -26.39 17.71
N ILE A 167 -0.51 -25.79 17.96
CA ILE A 167 0.68 -26.50 18.42
C ILE A 167 0.37 -27.28 19.71
N ASN A 168 -0.22 -26.61 20.70
CA ASN A 168 -0.59 -27.22 21.97
C ASN A 168 -1.57 -28.39 21.78
N HIS A 169 -2.45 -28.32 20.78
CA HIS A 169 -3.37 -29.40 20.46
C HIS A 169 -2.63 -30.59 19.85
N VAL A 170 -1.78 -30.36 18.85
CA VAL A 170 -1.00 -31.42 18.19
C VAL A 170 -0.08 -32.13 19.18
N GLU A 171 0.52 -31.42 20.14
CA GLU A 171 1.37 -32.00 21.18
C GLU A 171 0.65 -32.95 22.13
N ARG A 172 -0.69 -32.84 22.23
CA ARG A 172 -1.50 -33.71 23.09
C ARG A 172 -2.01 -34.95 22.36
N LEU A 173 -1.78 -35.07 21.05
CA LEU A 173 -2.16 -36.25 20.28
C LEU A 173 -1.32 -37.47 20.69
N GLU A 174 -1.94 -38.65 20.67
CA GLU A 174 -1.28 -39.92 21.03
C GLU A 174 -0.05 -40.20 20.15
N ASP A 175 -0.13 -39.86 18.85
CA ASP A 175 0.92 -40.09 17.86
C ASP A 175 1.87 -38.89 17.65
N ARG A 176 1.97 -37.97 18.63
CA ARG A 176 2.73 -36.71 18.52
C ARG A 176 4.18 -36.87 18.04
N ASN A 177 4.82 -38.01 18.32
CA ASN A 177 6.21 -38.28 17.92
C ASN A 177 6.41 -38.16 16.41
N GLN A 178 5.38 -38.44 15.60
CA GLN A 178 5.44 -38.29 14.14
C GLN A 178 5.49 -36.82 13.68
N THR A 179 5.06 -35.89 14.53
CA THR A 179 4.99 -34.45 14.22
C THR A 179 6.13 -33.63 14.83
N GLN A 180 6.88 -34.22 15.75
CA GLN A 180 7.79 -33.49 16.64
C GLN A 180 8.84 -32.65 15.88
N GLY A 181 9.52 -33.22 14.89
CA GLY A 181 10.52 -32.47 14.11
C GLY A 181 9.94 -31.28 13.34
N TYR A 182 8.70 -31.41 12.85
CA TYR A 182 8.01 -30.32 12.15
C TYR A 182 7.52 -29.24 13.12
N LEU A 183 7.03 -29.64 14.30
CA LEU A 183 6.60 -28.71 15.35
C LEU A 183 7.76 -27.90 15.92
N GLU A 184 8.91 -28.52 16.19
CA GLU A 184 10.09 -27.80 16.68
C GLU A 184 10.54 -26.72 15.71
N THR A 185 10.50 -27.01 14.41
CA THR A 185 10.79 -26.02 13.36
C THR A 185 9.80 -24.85 13.45
N LEU A 186 8.50 -25.13 13.59
CA LEU A 186 7.47 -24.09 13.65
C LEU A 186 7.60 -23.24 14.90
N LYS A 187 7.80 -23.86 16.07
CA LYS A 187 8.01 -23.15 17.35
C LYS A 187 9.21 -22.21 17.29
N ASN A 188 10.32 -22.66 16.72
CA ASN A 188 11.53 -21.85 16.56
C ASN A 188 11.29 -20.62 15.69
N ARG A 189 10.34 -20.66 14.75
CA ARG A 189 9.96 -19.50 13.93
C ARG A 189 9.02 -18.52 14.63
N MET A 190 8.34 -18.97 15.69
CA MET A 190 7.43 -18.12 16.47
C MET A 190 8.09 -17.46 17.68
N ASN A 191 9.30 -17.89 18.05
CA ASN A 191 10.10 -17.31 19.14
C ASN A 191 11.05 -16.24 18.62
#